data_AF-A0A450WJ06-F1
#
_entry.id   AF-A0A450WJ06-F1
#
_cell.length_a   1.000
_cell.length_b   1.000
_cell.length_c   1.000
_cell.angle_alpha   90.00
_cell.angle_beta   90.00
_cell.angle_gamma   90.00
#
_symmetry.space_group_name_H-M   'P 1'
#
loop_
_entity.id
_entity.type
_entity.pdbx_description
1 polymer ?
#
loop_
_entity_poly.entity_id
_entity_poly.type
_entity_poly.pdbx_seq_one_letter_code
_entity_poly.pdbx_strand_id
1 'polypeptide(L)' 'METWEQILLGAAAILILLWFLPGTKRAVKESPKGTREDWLGLIKPIVMVIAFIIFMIFMARG' A
#
# COMPACT_ATOMS: atom_id res chain seq x y z
N MET A 1 21.95 -28.89 -8.54
CA MET A 1 21.04 -28.49 -9.62
C MET A 1 21.87 -28.39 -10.87
N GLU A 2 21.45 -29.06 -11.91
CA GLU A 2 22.11 -29.01 -13.21
C GLU A 2 21.84 -27.63 -13.86
N THR A 3 22.77 -27.08 -14.66
CA THR A 3 22.68 -25.71 -15.23
C THR A 3 21.38 -25.48 -16.00
N TRP A 4 20.89 -26.51 -16.72
CA TRP A 4 19.63 -26.46 -17.46
C TRP A 4 18.39 -26.40 -16.55
N GLU A 5 18.42 -27.06 -15.40
CA GLU A 5 17.35 -26.95 -14.41
C GLU A 5 17.22 -25.51 -13.90
N GLN A 6 18.36 -24.85 -13.67
CA GLN A 6 18.39 -23.46 -13.22
C GLN A 6 17.84 -22.50 -14.27
N ILE A 7 18.16 -22.73 -15.55
CA ILE A 7 17.64 -21.94 -16.68
C ILE A 7 16.12 -22.14 -16.81
N LEU A 8 15.64 -23.38 -16.71
CA LEU A 8 14.21 -23.69 -16.76
C LEU A 8 13.43 -23.04 -15.62
N LEU A 9 13.98 -23.06 -14.40
CA LEU A 9 13.39 -22.39 -13.25
C LEU A 9 13.33 -20.86 -13.45
N GLY A 10 14.38 -20.26 -14.00
CA GLY A 10 14.39 -18.83 -14.35
C GLY A 10 13.34 -18.48 -15.40
N ALA A 11 13.23 -19.28 -16.46
CA ALA A 11 12.22 -19.10 -17.51
C ALA A 11 10.79 -19.27 -16.95
N ALA A 12 10.56 -20.27 -16.10
CA ALA A 12 9.28 -20.47 -15.42
C ALA A 12 8.92 -19.28 -14.51
N ALA A 13 9.88 -18.73 -13.76
CA ALA A 13 9.65 -17.55 -12.93
C ALA A 13 9.22 -16.33 -13.78
N ILE A 14 9.87 -16.10 -14.93
CA ILE A 14 9.49 -15.03 -15.85
C ILE A 14 8.08 -15.27 -16.42
N LEU A 15 7.76 -16.49 -16.83
CA LEU A 15 6.44 -16.85 -17.34
C LEU A 15 5.34 -16.62 -16.30
N ILE A 16 5.60 -16.98 -15.04
CA ILE A 16 4.69 -16.70 -13.93
C ILE A 16 4.48 -15.19 -13.80
N LEU A 17 5.56 -14.38 -13.76
CA LEU A 17 5.44 -12.93 -13.69
C LEU A 17 4.62 -12.34 -14.86
N LEU A 18 4.84 -12.84 -16.08
CA LEU A 18 4.08 -12.42 -17.26
C LEU A 18 2.60 -12.84 -17.18
N TRP A 19 2.27 -13.99 -16.59
CA TRP A 19 0.90 -14.42 -16.35
C TRP A 19 0.21 -13.51 -15.33
N PHE A 20 0.88 -13.15 -14.23
CA PHE A 20 0.30 -12.26 -13.22
C PHE A 20 0.18 -10.80 -13.68
N LEU A 21 1.01 -10.37 -14.64
CA LEU A 21 1.03 -9.00 -15.18
C LEU A 21 -0.34 -8.44 -15.62
N PRO A 22 -1.18 -9.13 -16.43
CA PRO A 22 -2.51 -8.64 -16.79
C PRO A 22 -3.44 -8.47 -15.58
N GLY A 23 -3.34 -9.36 -14.60
CA GLY A 23 -4.14 -9.31 -13.36
C GLY A 23 -3.76 -8.10 -12.50
N THR A 24 -2.46 -7.86 -12.30
CA THR A 24 -1.98 -6.70 -11.55
C THR A 24 -2.32 -5.39 -12.26
N LYS A 25 -2.21 -5.35 -13.60
CA LYS A 25 -2.63 -4.18 -14.39
C LYS A 25 -4.12 -3.88 -14.23
N ARG A 26 -5.00 -4.90 -14.24
CA ARG A 26 -6.44 -4.71 -13.98
C ARG A 26 -6.68 -4.22 -12.56
N ALA A 27 -6.07 -4.86 -11.56
CA ALA A 27 -6.21 -4.46 -10.16
C ALA A 27 -5.80 -3.01 -9.92
N VAL A 28 -4.70 -2.54 -10.51
CA VAL A 28 -4.26 -1.14 -10.42
C VAL A 28 -5.23 -0.20 -11.15
N LYS A 29 -5.75 -0.60 -12.32
CA LYS A 29 -6.68 0.22 -13.10
C LYS A 29 -8.04 0.38 -12.42
N GLU A 30 -8.53 -0.69 -11.80
CA GLU A 30 -9.84 -0.78 -11.15
C GLU A 30 -9.79 -0.41 -9.66
N SER A 31 -8.60 -0.23 -9.09
CA SER A 31 -8.42 0.20 -7.71
C SER A 31 -9.17 1.51 -7.45
N PRO A 32 -9.91 1.62 -6.32
CA PRO A 32 -10.55 2.86 -5.92
C PRO A 32 -9.50 3.97 -5.84
N LYS A 33 -9.66 5.00 -6.67
CA LYS A 33 -8.81 6.18 -6.60
C LYS A 33 -9.30 7.03 -5.43
N GLY A 34 -8.41 7.33 -4.49
CA GLY A 34 -8.72 8.25 -3.42
C GLY A 34 -9.25 9.57 -3.98
N THR A 35 -10.45 9.94 -3.57
CA THR A 35 -11.12 11.18 -3.95
C THR A 35 -10.73 12.30 -3.00
N ARG A 36 -11.03 13.55 -3.37
CA ARG A 36 -10.85 14.70 -2.47
C ARG A 36 -11.60 14.50 -1.15
N GLU A 37 -12.77 13.85 -1.19
CA GLU A 37 -13.58 13.59 -0.01
C GLU A 37 -12.92 12.57 0.93
N ASP A 38 -12.22 11.56 0.41
CA ASP A 38 -11.45 10.62 1.23
C ASP A 38 -10.33 11.32 2.01
N TRP A 39 -9.65 12.26 1.35
CA TRP A 39 -8.62 13.09 1.99
C TRP A 39 -9.21 14.05 3.03
N LEU A 40 -10.39 14.64 2.76
CA LEU A 40 -11.11 15.46 3.74
C LEU A 40 -11.61 14.61 4.93
N GLY A 41 -12.04 13.38 4.69
CA GLY A 41 -12.44 12.43 5.72
C GLY A 41 -11.31 12.11 6.70
N LEU A 42 -10.07 12.13 6.23
CA LEU A 42 -8.86 11.95 7.05
C LEU A 42 -8.55 13.15 7.97
N ILE A 43 -9.10 14.35 7.69
CA ILE A 43 -8.82 15.54 8.51
C ILE A 43 -9.34 15.36 9.93
N LYS A 44 -10.54 14.80 10.09
CA LYS A 44 -11.15 14.61 11.41
C LYS A 44 -10.30 13.74 12.36
N PRO A 45 -9.83 12.53 11.98
CA PRO A 45 -8.97 11.74 12.84
C PRO A 45 -7.61 12.41 13.08
N ILE A 46 -7.02 13.10 12.10
CA ILE A 46 -5.76 13.84 12.29
C ILE A 46 -5.91 14.93 13.35
N VAL A 47 -6.95 15.77 13.23
CA VAL A 47 -7.24 16.84 14.18
C VAL A 47 -7.48 16.27 15.59
N MET A 48 -8.17 15.14 15.69
CA MET A 48 -8.41 14.46 16.97
C MET A 48 -7.09 14.02 17.62
N VAL A 49 -6.16 13.43 16.86
CA VAL A 49 -4.84 13.02 17.38
C VAL A 49 -4.03 14.24 17.84
N ILE A 50 -4.02 15.32 17.06
CA ILE A 50 -3.31 16.56 17.43
C ILE A 50 -3.89 17.15 18.72
N ALA A 51 -5.22 17.24 18.82
CA ALA A 51 -5.90 17.75 20.01
C ALA A 51 -5.59 16.90 21.24
N PHE A 52 -5.53 15.57 21.09
CA PHE A 52 -5.17 14.66 22.16
C PHE A 52 -3.73 14.87 22.64
N ILE A 53 -2.77 15.04 21.72
CA ILE A 53 -1.37 15.34 22.07
C ILE A 53 -1.26 16.67 22.82
N ILE A 54 -1.95 17.72 22.35
CA ILE A 54 -1.98 19.03 23.01
C ILE A 54 -2.55 18.91 24.42
N PHE A 55 -3.65 18.18 24.58
CA PHE A 55 -4.24 17.90 25.89
C PHE A 55 -3.25 17.19 26.83
N MET A 56 -2.52 16.18 26.33
CA MET A 56 -1.49 15.49 27.11
C MET A 56 -0.36 16.43 27.54
N ILE A 57 0.07 17.32 26.65
CA ILE A 57 1.12 18.32 26.97
C ILE A 57 0.65 19.25 28.08
N PHE A 58 -0.61 19.69 28.06
CA PHE A 58 -1.16 20.54 29.12
C PHE A 58 -1.22 19.80 30.46
N MET A 59 -1.66 18.54 30.47
CA MET A 59 -1.70 17.72 31.68
C MET A 59 -0.29 17.47 32.26
N ALA A 60 0.72 17.30 31.41
CA ALA A 60 2.09 17.03 31.85
C ALA A 60 2.84 18.29 32.34
N ARG A 61 2.35 19.49 31.99
CA ARG A 61 2.98 20.78 32.34
C ARG A 61 2.24 21.55 33.44
N GLY A 62 0.99 21.19 33.73
CA GLY A 62 0.21 21.71 34.87
C GLY A 62 0.43 20.88 36.11
#